data_AF-A0A379VN03-F1
#
_entry.id   AF-A0A379VN03-F1
#
_cell.length_a   1.000
_cell.length_b   1.000
_cell.length_c   1.000
_cell.angle_alpha   90.00
_cell.angle_beta   90.00
_cell.angle_gamma   90.00
#
_symmetry.space_group_name_H-M   'P 1'
#
loop_
_entity.id
_entity.type
_entity.pdbx_description
1 polymer ?
#
loop_
_entity_poly.entity_id
_entity_poly.type
_entity_poly.pdbx_seq_one_letter_code
_entity_poly.pdbx_strand_id
1 'polypeptide(L)'
;MATQIIAVRGNCDSEVDQMLLHFPITAPWQQILTQERRLFLTHGHLFGPTNPPALHTGDVLVYGHTHLPVAQQQEGLYHFNPGSVSIPKGGYAASYGILDDNVLSVIALNDQSIIAQVAINS
;
A
#
# COMPACT_ATOMS: atom_id res chain seq x y z
N MET A 1 18.41 4.48 -7.69
CA MET A 1 17.55 3.75 -6.73
C MET A 1 16.97 4.68 -5.67
N ALA A 2 17.75 5.24 -4.73
CA ALA A 2 17.19 6.09 -3.66
C ALA A 2 16.33 7.28 -4.16
N THR A 3 16.72 7.89 -5.29
CA THR A 3 15.99 9.00 -5.94
C THR A 3 14.63 8.62 -6.55
N GLN A 4 14.27 7.33 -6.56
CA GLN A 4 13.05 6.81 -7.16
C GLN A 4 12.13 6.16 -6.10
N ILE A 5 12.41 6.37 -4.81
CA ILE A 5 11.68 5.74 -3.71
C ILE A 5 10.82 6.78 -2.99
N ILE A 6 9.55 6.44 -2.84
CA ILE A 6 8.59 7.11 -1.96
C ILE A 6 8.25 6.11 -0.85
N ALA A 7 8.54 6.46 0.40
CA ALA A 7 8.31 5.59 1.54
C ALA A 7 7.47 6.28 2.63
N VAL A 8 6.76 5.47 3.42
CA VAL A 8 5.99 5.93 4.59
C VAL A 8 6.44 5.14 5.80
N ARG A 9 6.44 5.78 6.97
CA ARG A 9 6.98 5.21 8.20
C ARG A 9 6.14 4.03 8.68
N GLY A 10 6.79 2.89 8.87
CA GLY A 10 6.26 1.73 9.57
C GLY A 10 6.33 1.85 11.09
N ASN A 11 5.54 1.05 11.81
CA ASN A 11 5.55 1.07 13.27
C ASN A 11 6.84 0.48 13.87
N CYS A 12 7.65 -0.20 13.06
CA CYS A 12 8.94 -0.76 13.47
C CYS A 12 10.14 0.09 13.01
N ASP A 13 9.92 1.13 12.19
CA ASP A 13 11.01 1.96 11.67
C ASP A 13 11.44 3.00 12.72
N SER A 14 12.75 3.20 12.83
CA SER A 14 13.40 4.06 13.82
C SER A 14 14.31 5.12 13.18
N GLU A 15 14.84 6.02 14.01
CA GLU A 15 15.82 7.03 13.56
C GLU A 15 17.11 6.39 13.03
N VAL A 16 17.51 5.24 13.58
CA VAL A 16 18.69 4.49 13.10
C VAL A 16 18.48 4.00 11.67
N ASP A 17 17.28 3.52 11.34
CA ASP A 17 16.97 3.08 9.98
C ASP A 17 17.05 4.25 9.00
N GLN A 18 16.53 5.42 9.38
CA GLN A 18 16.65 6.64 8.57
C GLN A 18 18.12 7.08 8.39
N MET A 19 18.98 6.92 9.40
CA MET A 19 20.41 7.24 9.28
C MET A 19 21.13 6.35 8.27
N LEU A 20 20.67 5.12 8.07
CA LEU A 20 21.26 4.16 7.14
C LEU A 20 20.70 4.27 5.71
N LEU A 21 19.47 4.75 5.57
CA LEU A 21 18.79 4.87 4.28
C LEU A 21 19.01 6.25 3.64
N HIS A 22 19.38 6.25 2.36
CA HIS A 22 19.60 7.47 1.58
C HIS A 22 18.32 8.06 0.96
N PHE A 23 17.15 7.77 1.52
CA PHE A 23 15.87 8.33 1.12
C PHE A 23 14.96 8.55 2.36
N PRO A 24 13.99 9.49 2.30
CA PRO A 24 13.15 9.77 3.46
C PRO A 24 12.16 8.63 3.75
N ILE A 25 12.09 8.21 5.01
CA ILE A 25 11.15 7.17 5.49
C ILE A 25 10.26 7.64 6.65
N THR A 26 10.48 8.85 7.18
CA THR A 26 9.84 9.30 8.43
C THR A 26 8.42 9.84 8.26
N ALA A 27 8.00 10.12 7.03
CA ALA A 27 6.68 10.64 6.73
C ALA A 27 5.59 9.62 7.12
N PRO A 28 4.60 9.98 7.95
CA PRO A 28 3.58 9.05 8.42
C PRO A 28 2.54 8.66 7.34
N TRP A 29 2.41 9.49 6.31
CA TRP A 29 1.62 9.24 5.10
C TRP A 29 2.13 10.10 3.95
N GLN A 30 1.78 9.71 2.72
CA GLN A 30 2.02 10.46 1.49
C GLN A 30 0.82 10.30 0.54
N GLN A 31 0.81 11.04 -0.57
CA GLN A 31 -0.27 11.04 -1.54
C GLN A 31 0.25 10.94 -2.97
N ILE A 32 -0.48 10.19 -3.81
CA ILE A 32 -0.36 10.24 -5.26
C ILE A 32 -1.68 10.74 -5.80
N LEU A 33 -1.64 11.77 -6.65
CA LEU A 33 -2.81 12.32 -7.31
C LEU A 33 -2.81 11.86 -8.75
N THR A 34 -3.90 11.21 -9.18
CA THR A 34 -4.17 10.96 -10.59
C THR A 34 -5.18 12.00 -11.08
N GLN A 35 -5.56 11.94 -12.36
CA GLN A 35 -6.60 12.82 -12.90
C GLN A 35 -7.96 12.62 -12.22
N GLU A 36 -8.22 11.43 -11.68
CA GLU A 36 -9.55 10.99 -11.26
C GLU A 36 -9.69 10.89 -9.75
N ARG A 37 -8.59 10.60 -9.03
CA ARG A 37 -8.63 10.25 -7.61
C ARG A 37 -7.30 10.46 -6.91
N ARG A 38 -7.35 10.39 -5.58
CA ARG A 38 -6.18 10.37 -4.72
C ARG A 38 -5.93 8.94 -4.22
N LEU A 39 -4.66 8.54 -4.25
CA LEU A 39 -4.14 7.41 -3.49
C LEU A 39 -3.51 7.95 -2.21
N PHE A 40 -4.02 7.54 -1.06
CA PHE A 40 -3.48 7.85 0.25
C PHE A 40 -2.60 6.71 0.73
N LEU A 41 -1.29 6.94 0.83
CA LEU A 41 -0.30 5.95 1.22
C LEU A 41 -0.01 6.07 2.71
N THR A 42 -0.14 4.99 3.46
CA THR A 42 0.24 4.92 4.88
C THR A 42 0.70 3.51 5.24
N HIS A 43 1.33 3.31 6.39
CA HIS A 43 1.72 1.95 6.78
C HIS A 43 0.55 1.09 7.26
N GLY A 44 -0.48 1.67 7.89
CA GLY A 44 -1.62 0.92 8.41
C GLY A 44 -1.81 1.01 9.93
N HIS A 45 -0.78 1.40 10.69
CA HIS A 45 -0.84 1.47 12.16
C HIS A 45 -1.45 2.76 12.72
N LEU A 46 -1.45 3.86 11.93
CA LEU A 46 -2.08 5.14 12.29
C LEU A 46 -3.43 5.30 11.59
N PHE A 47 -3.42 5.11 10.27
CA PHE A 47 -4.59 5.12 9.41
C PHE A 47 -4.69 3.77 8.71
N GLY A 48 -5.88 3.19 8.68
CA GLY A 48 -6.12 1.85 8.15
C GLY A 48 -7.61 1.57 7.98
N PRO A 49 -8.00 0.31 7.68
CA PRO A 49 -9.40 -0.02 7.39
C PRO A 49 -10.39 0.32 8.52
N THR A 50 -9.98 0.21 9.77
CA THR A 50 -10.81 0.49 10.95
C THR A 50 -10.74 1.95 11.41
N ASN A 51 -9.81 2.74 10.85
CA ASN A 51 -9.63 4.16 11.14
C ASN A 51 -9.16 4.88 9.85
N PRO A 52 -10.02 4.98 8.82
CA PRO A 52 -9.63 5.59 7.56
C PRO A 52 -9.47 7.11 7.70
N PRO A 53 -8.56 7.73 6.94
CA PRO A 53 -8.51 9.18 6.85
C PRO A 53 -9.73 9.72 6.07
N ALA A 54 -9.96 11.03 6.09
CA ALA A 54 -11.02 11.64 5.29
C ALA A 54 -10.71 11.53 3.78
N LEU A 55 -11.42 10.62 3.11
CA LEU A 55 -11.27 10.27 1.70
C LEU A 55 -12.56 10.54 0.92
N HIS A 56 -12.44 10.93 -0.35
CA HIS A 56 -13.59 11.05 -1.24
C HIS A 56 -14.01 9.67 -1.76
N THR A 57 -15.28 9.48 -2.07
CA THR A 57 -15.74 8.28 -2.78
C THR A 57 -14.93 8.11 -4.07
N GLY A 58 -14.37 6.92 -4.28
CA GLY A 58 -13.47 6.59 -5.38
C GLY A 58 -11.98 6.72 -5.08
N ASP A 59 -11.59 7.37 -3.97
CA ASP A 59 -10.20 7.41 -3.51
C ASP A 59 -9.70 6.01 -3.10
N VAL A 60 -8.37 5.87 -3.07
CA VAL A 60 -7.70 4.62 -2.69
C VAL A 60 -6.97 4.80 -1.36
N LEU A 61 -7.24 3.92 -0.40
CA LEU A 61 -6.43 3.74 0.80
C LEU A 61 -5.42 2.62 0.56
N VAL A 62 -4.13 2.99 0.48
CA VAL A 62 -3.01 2.06 0.31
C VAL A 62 -2.30 1.88 1.65
N TYR A 63 -2.23 0.64 2.14
CA TYR A 63 -1.68 0.32 3.46
C TYR A 63 -1.00 -1.06 3.51
N GLY A 64 -0.25 -1.32 4.58
CA GLY A 64 0.40 -2.59 4.88
C GLY A 64 0.01 -3.10 6.27
N HIS A 65 1.01 -3.32 7.14
CA HIS A 65 0.89 -3.67 8.56
C HIS A 65 0.25 -5.03 8.91
N THR A 66 -0.86 -5.40 8.28
CA THR A 66 -1.59 -6.66 8.55
C THR A 66 -0.91 -7.88 7.96
N HIS A 67 -0.10 -7.69 6.90
CA HIS A 67 0.51 -8.74 6.09
C HIS A 67 -0.53 -9.63 5.37
N LEU A 68 -1.74 -9.11 5.19
CA LEU A 68 -2.83 -9.75 4.47
C LEU A 68 -3.09 -8.98 3.16
N PRO A 69 -3.02 -9.62 1.99
CA PRO A 69 -3.25 -8.97 0.72
C PRO A 69 -4.72 -8.56 0.58
N VAL A 70 -4.96 -7.36 0.06
CA VAL A 70 -6.30 -6.81 -0.16
C VAL A 70 -6.29 -6.02 -1.47
N ALA A 71 -7.29 -6.25 -2.32
CA ALA A 71 -7.58 -5.42 -3.49
C ALA A 71 -9.09 -5.47 -3.73
N GLN A 72 -9.83 -4.53 -3.14
CA GLN A 72 -11.29 -4.51 -3.23
C GLN A 72 -11.85 -3.10 -3.04
N GLN A 73 -13.11 -2.90 -3.44
CA GLN A 73 -13.88 -1.71 -3.11
C GLN A 73 -14.79 -1.99 -1.91
N GLN A 74 -14.77 -1.12 -0.92
CA GLN A 74 -15.62 -1.18 0.26
C GLN A 74 -16.02 0.22 0.69
N GLU A 75 -17.31 0.42 0.99
CA GLU A 75 -17.82 1.70 1.53
C GLU A 75 -17.46 2.93 0.68
N GLY A 76 -17.40 2.73 -0.64
CA GLY A 76 -17.06 3.78 -1.61
C GLY A 76 -15.57 4.08 -1.73
N LEU A 77 -14.69 3.39 -0.99
CA LEU A 77 -13.24 3.51 -1.08
C LEU A 77 -12.64 2.25 -1.70
N TYR A 78 -11.51 2.40 -2.39
CA TYR A 78 -10.69 1.27 -2.77
C TYR A 78 -9.66 0.99 -1.68
N HIS A 79 -9.63 -0.25 -1.20
CA HIS A 79 -8.65 -0.71 -0.23
C HIS A 79 -7.60 -1.54 -0.96
N PHE A 80 -6.34 -1.15 -0.81
CA PHE A 80 -5.21 -1.87 -1.38
C PHE A 80 -4.13 -2.15 -0.34
N ASN A 81 -3.83 -3.43 -0.16
CA ASN A 81 -2.74 -3.91 0.67
C ASN A 81 -1.94 -4.94 -0.12
N PRO A 82 -0.65 -4.68 -0.42
CA PRO A 82 0.17 -5.59 -1.21
C PRO A 82 0.61 -6.84 -0.44
N GLY A 83 0.23 -6.97 0.83
CA GLY A 83 0.67 -8.06 1.71
C GLY A 83 2.05 -7.81 2.28
N SER A 84 2.84 -8.88 2.42
CA SER A 84 4.20 -8.81 2.94
C SER A 84 5.14 -9.57 2.01
N VAL A 85 6.28 -8.94 1.70
CA VAL A 85 7.35 -9.53 0.88
C VAL A 85 8.15 -10.60 1.62
N SER A 86 8.03 -10.71 2.95
CA SER A 86 8.89 -11.58 3.77
C SER A 86 8.15 -12.38 4.85
N ILE A 87 7.04 -11.86 5.39
CA ILE A 87 6.31 -12.51 6.49
C ILE A 87 4.80 -12.50 6.17
N PRO A 88 4.34 -13.15 5.08
CA PRO A 88 2.92 -13.18 4.74
C PRO A 88 2.10 -13.90 5.81
N LYS A 89 0.83 -13.51 5.96
CA LYS A 89 -0.13 -14.14 6.88
C LYS A 89 -1.34 -14.68 6.11
N GLY A 90 -2.18 -15.48 6.76
CA GLY A 90 -3.43 -15.98 6.17
C GLY A 90 -3.26 -17.05 5.10
N GLY A 91 -2.08 -17.68 5.01
CA GLY A 91 -1.78 -18.71 4.01
C GLY A 91 -1.40 -18.19 2.63
N TYR A 92 -1.27 -16.87 2.47
CA TYR A 92 -0.84 -16.25 1.22
C TYR A 92 0.66 -16.38 0.98
N ALA A 93 1.07 -16.36 -0.29
CA ALA A 93 2.46 -16.25 -0.68
C ALA A 93 3.02 -14.86 -0.35
N ALA A 94 4.34 -14.74 -0.26
CA ALA A 94 5.00 -13.45 -0.17
C ALA A 94 4.70 -12.64 -1.43
N SER A 95 4.37 -11.36 -1.28
CA SER A 95 3.74 -10.59 -2.36
C SER A 95 4.13 -9.12 -2.37
N TYR A 96 3.86 -8.48 -3.52
CA TYR A 96 4.04 -7.05 -3.74
C TYR A 96 2.88 -6.49 -4.57
N GLY A 97 2.81 -5.16 -4.69
CA GLY A 97 1.74 -4.47 -5.41
C GLY A 97 2.24 -3.81 -6.69
N ILE A 98 1.40 -3.79 -7.73
CA ILE A 98 1.58 -2.98 -8.94
C ILE A 98 0.33 -2.13 -9.15
N LEU A 99 0.54 -0.87 -9.55
CA LEU A 99 -0.47 -0.04 -10.19
C LEU A 99 -0.11 0.07 -11.67
N ASP A 100 -0.95 -0.43 -12.56
CA ASP A 100 -0.78 -0.37 -14.01
C ASP A 100 -2.14 -0.15 -14.68
N ASP A 101 -2.26 0.82 -15.58
CA ASP A 101 -3.50 1.19 -16.30
C ASP A 101 -4.77 1.19 -15.42
N ASN A 102 -4.72 1.87 -14.26
CA ASN A 102 -5.81 1.93 -13.27
C ASN A 102 -6.22 0.56 -12.70
N VAL A 103 -5.32 -0.42 -12.69
CA VAL A 103 -5.49 -1.70 -12.01
C VAL A 103 -4.46 -1.82 -10.90
N LEU A 104 -4.96 -2.05 -9.69
CA LEU A 104 -4.15 -2.36 -8.53
C LEU A 104 -4.11 -3.87 -8.34
N SER A 105 -2.94 -4.47 -8.49
CA SER A 105 -2.73 -5.92 -8.45
C SER A 105 -1.77 -6.30 -7.35
N VAL A 106 -2.15 -7.30 -6.56
CA VAL A 106 -1.25 -7.99 -5.62
C VAL A 106 -0.69 -9.22 -6.32
N ILE A 107 0.63 -9.32 -6.41
CA ILE A 107 1.34 -10.31 -7.19
C ILE A 107 2.25 -11.14 -6.28
N ALA A 108 2.23 -12.45 -6.44
CA ALA A 108 3.08 -13.38 -5.71
C ALA A 108 4.54 -13.27 -6.19
N LEU A 109 5.49 -13.22 -5.25
CA LEU A 109 6.92 -13.05 -5.56
C LEU A 109 7.54 -14.30 -6.22
N ASN A 110 7.05 -15.49 -5.87
CA ASN A 110 7.62 -16.76 -6.29
C ASN A 110 7.31 -17.12 -7.74
N ASP A 111 6.09 -16.87 -8.20
CA ASP A 111 5.60 -17.33 -9.50
C ASP A 111 4.92 -16.23 -10.33
N GLN A 112 4.88 -14.98 -9.83
CA GLN A 112 4.27 -13.83 -10.48
C GLN A 112 2.76 -13.99 -10.74
N SER A 113 2.10 -14.94 -10.06
CA SER A 113 0.65 -15.08 -10.14
C SER A 113 -0.08 -13.93 -9.43
N ILE A 114 -1.27 -13.60 -9.94
CA ILE A 114 -2.13 -12.57 -9.34
C ILE A 114 -2.87 -13.19 -8.16
N ILE A 115 -2.63 -12.64 -6.97
CA ILE A 115 -3.30 -13.04 -5.72
C ILE A 115 -4.66 -12.35 -5.59
N ALA A 116 -4.69 -11.04 -5.88
CA ALA A 116 -5.89 -10.22 -5.85
C ALA A 116 -5.71 -9.02 -6.78
N GLN A 117 -6.79 -8.49 -7.35
CA GLN A 117 -6.73 -7.27 -8.15
C GLN A 117 -8.03 -6.50 -8.08
N VAL A 118 -7.95 -5.17 -8.25
CA VAL A 118 -9.11 -4.29 -8.38
C VAL A 118 -8.85 -3.22 -9.43
N ALA A 119 -9.82 -3.03 -10.32
CA ALA A 119 -9.82 -1.91 -11.24
C ALA A 119 -10.36 -0.66 -10.53
N ILE A 120 -9.56 0.40 -10.53
CA ILE A 120 -9.91 1.72 -10.01
C ILE A 120 -10.35 2.62 -11.16
N ASN A 121 -11.30 2.13 -11.98
CA ASN A 121 -11.85 2.88 -13.10
C ASN A 121 -12.85 3.95 -12.62
N SER A 122 -13.17 4.89 -13.51
CA SER A 122 -14.21 5.91 -13.31
C SER A 122 -15.58 5.42 -13.77
#